data_AF-A0A4U1EI11-F1
#
_entry.id   AF-A0A4U1EI11-F1
#
_cell.length_a   1.000
_cell.length_b   1.000
_cell.length_c   1.000
_cell.angle_alpha   90.00
_cell.angle_beta   90.00
_cell.angle_gamma   90.00
#
_symmetry.space_group_name_H-M   'P 1'
#
loop_
_entity.id
_entity.type
_entity.pdbx_description
1 polymer ?
#
loop_
_entity_poly.entity_id
_entity_poly.type
_entity_poly.pdbx_seq_one_letter_code
_entity_poly.pdbx_strand_id
1 'polypeptide(L)'
;MDERRRQNVAYEYLCHLEEAKRWMEACLGEDLPPTTELEEGLRNGVYLAKLGNFFSPRVVSLKKIYDREQTRYKATGLHFRHTDNVIQWLNAMGEIGLPKIFYPETTDIYDRKNMPRCIYCIHALSLYLFKLGLAPQIQDLYGKVDFTEEEINNMKIELEKYGIQMPAFSKIGGILANELSVDEAALHAAVIAINEAIDHRIPADTFAALKNPNAMLVNLEEPLASTYQDVLYQAKQDKMTNAKNRTESSERERDVYEELLTQAEIQGNINKVNMFAALANIDLALKQGSALALFKILQSPALGLRGLQQQNSDWYLKQLLSDRQHKREGGQAEALQKEELQSGVDAANTAAQQYQRRLTAVAAINAAIQKGVAEKTVMELMNPEAQLPQVFPFAADLYQKELATLQQQSPEHSLTHPELSVAVEMLSSVALINRALESGDMN
;
A
#
# COMPACT_ATOMS: atom_id res chain seq x y z
N MET A 1 35.42 -30.66 -6.00
CA MET A 1 35.24 -29.75 -4.85
C MET A 1 34.82 -28.37 -5.31
N ASP A 2 35.58 -27.69 -6.18
CA ASP A 2 35.23 -26.34 -6.67
C ASP A 2 33.99 -26.33 -7.58
N GLU A 3 33.80 -27.36 -8.41
CA GLU A 3 32.68 -27.47 -9.36
C GLU A 3 31.30 -27.60 -8.67
N ARG A 4 31.18 -28.47 -7.65
CA ARG A 4 29.97 -28.62 -6.83
C ARG A 4 29.67 -27.36 -6.03
N ARG A 5 30.71 -26.70 -5.50
CA ARG A 5 30.55 -25.44 -4.77
C ARG A 5 29.99 -24.34 -5.68
N ARG A 6 30.45 -24.25 -6.93
CA ARG A 6 29.93 -23.28 -7.92
C ARG A 6 28.50 -23.59 -8.36
N GLN A 7 28.16 -24.88 -8.53
CA GLN A 7 26.77 -25.28 -8.80
C GLN A 7 25.84 -24.87 -7.65
N ASN A 8 26.26 -25.05 -6.40
CA ASN A 8 25.49 -24.61 -5.24
C ASN A 8 25.30 -23.09 -5.19
N VAL A 9 26.31 -22.30 -5.58
CA VAL A 9 26.21 -20.83 -5.64
C VAL A 9 25.21 -20.39 -6.72
N ALA A 10 25.22 -21.03 -7.89
CA ALA A 10 24.27 -20.73 -8.96
C ALA A 10 22.83 -21.08 -8.57
N TYR A 11 22.63 -22.24 -7.93
CA TYR A 11 21.33 -22.63 -7.39
C TYR A 11 20.85 -21.67 -6.29
N GLU A 12 21.71 -21.31 -5.34
CA GLU A 12 21.41 -20.33 -4.29
C GLU A 12 20.97 -18.99 -4.87
N TYR A 13 21.67 -18.50 -5.90
CA TYR A 13 21.30 -17.26 -6.58
C TYR A 13 19.97 -17.35 -7.35
N LEU A 14 19.68 -18.48 -8.01
CA LEU A 14 18.38 -18.70 -8.65
C LEU A 14 17.23 -18.70 -7.63
N CYS A 15 17.44 -19.29 -6.44
CA CYS A 15 16.48 -19.16 -5.34
C CYS A 15 16.26 -17.68 -4.97
N HIS A 16 17.32 -16.90 -4.81
CA HIS A 16 17.20 -15.47 -4.48
C HIS A 16 16.50 -14.63 -5.55
N LEU A 17 16.67 -14.99 -6.83
CA LEU A 17 15.93 -14.38 -7.94
C LEU A 17 14.43 -14.72 -7.85
N GLU A 18 14.08 -15.98 -7.60
CA GLU A 18 12.69 -16.43 -7.44
C GLU A 18 12.02 -15.75 -6.23
N GLU A 19 12.74 -15.63 -5.12
CA GLU A 19 12.29 -14.93 -3.90
C GLU A 19 12.00 -13.46 -4.19
N ALA A 20 12.94 -12.77 -4.86
CA ALA A 20 12.79 -11.37 -5.24
C ALA A 20 11.62 -11.17 -6.21
N LYS A 21 11.48 -12.06 -7.20
CA LYS A 21 10.36 -12.06 -8.15
C LYS A 21 9.02 -12.14 -7.42
N ARG A 22 8.79 -13.21 -6.65
CA ARG A 22 7.50 -13.43 -5.97
C ARG A 22 7.16 -12.31 -5.01
N TRP A 23 8.17 -11.77 -4.33
CA TRP A 23 7.96 -10.64 -3.43
C TRP A 23 7.56 -9.35 -4.19
N MET A 24 8.21 -9.06 -5.32
CA MET A 24 7.82 -7.93 -6.17
C MET A 24 6.43 -8.11 -6.75
N GLU A 25 6.07 -9.30 -7.24
CA GLU A 25 4.71 -9.61 -7.72
C GLU A 25 3.67 -9.38 -6.63
N ALA A 26 3.94 -9.85 -5.40
CA ALA A 26 3.06 -9.63 -4.25
C ALA A 26 2.90 -8.14 -3.88
N CYS A 27 3.94 -7.32 -4.06
CA CYS A 27 3.87 -5.88 -3.80
C CYS A 27 3.17 -5.10 -4.93
N LEU A 28 3.37 -5.51 -6.18
CA LEU A 28 2.88 -4.79 -7.36
C LEU A 28 1.50 -5.25 -7.82
N GLY A 29 1.09 -6.47 -7.49
CA GLY A 29 -0.15 -7.07 -7.97
C GLY A 29 -0.16 -7.36 -9.48
N GLU A 30 1.02 -7.57 -10.08
CA GLU A 30 1.21 -7.92 -11.49
C GLU A 30 2.32 -8.95 -11.66
N ASP A 31 2.24 -9.78 -12.70
CA ASP A 31 3.22 -10.82 -12.98
C ASP A 31 4.53 -10.24 -13.52
N LEU A 32 5.65 -10.76 -13.02
CA LEU A 32 6.99 -10.42 -13.49
C LEU A 32 7.52 -11.50 -14.45
N PRO A 33 8.56 -11.18 -15.24
CA PRO A 33 9.21 -12.15 -16.13
C PRO A 33 9.64 -13.44 -15.41
N PRO A 34 9.82 -14.55 -16.13
CA PRO A 34 10.38 -15.78 -15.56
C PRO A 34 11.70 -15.51 -14.81
N THR A 35 11.99 -16.31 -13.79
CA THR A 35 13.15 -16.10 -12.91
C THR A 35 14.49 -16.08 -13.63
N THR A 36 14.60 -16.88 -14.69
CA THR A 36 15.77 -16.93 -15.60
C THR A 36 15.93 -15.66 -16.45
N GLU A 37 14.86 -14.90 -16.66
CA GLU A 37 14.84 -13.65 -17.44
C GLU A 37 14.67 -12.41 -16.55
N LEU A 38 14.53 -12.59 -15.24
CA LEU A 38 14.24 -11.51 -14.29
C LEU A 38 15.30 -10.41 -14.34
N GLU A 39 16.57 -10.80 -14.36
CA GLU A 39 17.69 -9.85 -14.49
C GLU A 39 17.53 -8.93 -15.69
N GLU A 40 17.22 -9.49 -16.85
CA GLU A 40 17.02 -8.74 -18.10
C GLU A 40 15.75 -7.88 -18.02
N GLY A 41 14.69 -8.39 -17.38
CA GLY A 41 13.44 -7.69 -17.15
C GLY A 41 13.56 -6.44 -16.26
N LEU A 42 14.52 -6.41 -15.34
CA LEU A 42 14.73 -5.28 -14.42
C LEU A 42 15.57 -4.14 -15.04
N ARG A 43 16.29 -4.39 -16.15
CA ARG A 43 17.26 -3.43 -16.73
C ARG A 43 16.64 -2.10 -17.17
N ASN A 44 15.39 -2.12 -17.61
CA ASN A 44 14.68 -0.92 -18.05
C ASN A 44 14.15 -0.07 -16.86
N GLY A 45 14.31 -0.56 -15.63
CA GLY A 45 13.93 0.11 -14.40
C GLY A 45 12.42 0.27 -14.18
N VAL A 46 11.55 -0.20 -15.09
CA VAL A 46 10.10 0.02 -14.98
C VAL A 46 9.53 -0.64 -13.73
N TYR A 47 9.83 -1.91 -13.49
CA TYR A 47 9.39 -2.60 -12.28
C TYR A 47 9.97 -1.98 -11.00
N LEU A 48 11.24 -1.54 -11.05
CA LEU A 48 11.89 -0.87 -9.92
C LEU A 48 11.21 0.47 -9.60
N ALA A 49 10.86 1.26 -10.61
CA ALA A 49 10.12 2.51 -10.42
C ALA A 49 8.71 2.26 -9.89
N LYS A 50 8.00 1.25 -10.41
CA LYS A 50 6.69 0.84 -9.86
C LYS A 50 6.81 0.44 -8.39
N LEU A 51 7.87 -0.31 -8.03
CA LEU A 51 8.17 -0.66 -6.65
C LEU A 51 8.49 0.60 -5.81
N GLY A 52 9.25 1.55 -6.36
CA GLY A 52 9.49 2.85 -5.75
C GLY A 52 8.20 3.62 -5.45
N ASN A 53 7.23 3.59 -6.37
CA ASN A 53 5.90 4.17 -6.16
C ASN A 53 5.10 3.43 -5.09
N PHE A 54 5.21 2.09 -5.00
CA PHE A 54 4.51 1.28 -4.01
C PHE A 54 4.81 1.76 -2.57
N PHE A 55 6.08 1.94 -2.23
CA PHE A 55 6.46 2.36 -0.87
C PHE A 55 6.70 3.87 -0.71
N SER A 56 6.96 4.62 -1.79
CA SER A 56 7.16 6.08 -1.75
C SER A 56 6.46 6.81 -2.92
N PRO A 57 5.11 6.83 -2.94
CA PRO A 57 4.33 7.44 -4.02
C PRO A 57 4.45 8.97 -4.09
N ARG A 58 5.01 9.61 -3.04
CA ARG A 58 5.29 11.05 -3.04
C ARG A 58 6.49 11.40 -3.91
N VAL A 59 7.48 10.50 -3.96
CA VAL A 59 8.73 10.69 -4.71
C VAL A 59 8.56 10.16 -6.14
N VAL A 60 7.97 8.97 -6.28
CA VAL A 60 7.80 8.33 -7.58
C VAL A 60 6.34 8.39 -8.00
N SER A 61 6.09 9.01 -9.16
CA SER A 61 4.74 9.08 -9.74
C SER A 61 4.64 8.11 -10.90
N LEU A 62 3.63 7.23 -10.89
CA LEU A 62 3.36 6.31 -12.01
C LEU A 62 3.24 7.00 -13.37
N LYS A 63 2.80 8.26 -13.41
CA LYS A 63 2.67 9.04 -14.65
C LYS A 63 4.02 9.51 -15.22
N LYS A 64 5.08 9.51 -14.39
CA LYS A 64 6.44 9.93 -14.76
C LYS A 64 7.34 8.75 -15.11
N ILE A 65 6.88 7.51 -14.95
CA ILE A 65 7.62 6.32 -15.36
C ILE A 65 7.71 6.30 -16.88
N TYR A 66 8.93 6.29 -17.40
CA TYR A 66 9.17 6.19 -18.84
C TYR A 66 8.92 4.76 -19.31
N ASP A 67 8.20 4.63 -20.43
CA ASP A 67 7.81 3.33 -21.01
C ASP A 67 7.13 2.40 -19.99
N ARG A 68 6.18 2.94 -19.21
CA ARG A 68 5.46 2.22 -18.14
C ARG A 68 4.90 0.85 -18.59
N GLU A 69 4.40 0.77 -19.82
CA GLU A 69 3.80 -0.45 -20.40
C GLU A 69 4.84 -1.34 -21.12
N GLN A 70 6.13 -0.94 -21.09
CA GLN A 70 7.26 -1.64 -21.72
C GLN A 70 7.08 -1.90 -23.23
N THR A 71 6.23 -1.13 -23.91
CA THR A 71 5.95 -1.34 -25.35
C THR A 71 7.15 -0.98 -26.20
N ARG A 72 7.88 0.07 -25.82
CA ARG A 72 9.11 0.46 -26.51
C ARG A 72 10.25 -0.51 -26.19
N TYR A 73 10.36 -0.97 -24.95
CA TYR A 73 11.35 -1.97 -24.56
C TYR A 73 11.19 -3.26 -25.37
N LYS A 74 9.96 -3.76 -25.49
CA LYS A 74 9.66 -4.95 -26.30
C LYS A 74 9.92 -4.74 -27.80
N ALA A 75 9.75 -3.51 -28.32
CA ALA A 75 9.93 -3.22 -29.74
C ALA A 75 11.38 -2.93 -30.14
N THR A 76 12.14 -2.18 -29.33
CA THR A 76 13.45 -1.63 -29.69
C THR A 76 14.55 -1.89 -28.65
N GLY A 77 14.24 -2.58 -27.55
CA GLY A 77 15.18 -2.80 -26.46
C GLY A 77 15.40 -1.57 -25.58
N LEU A 78 16.54 -1.50 -24.91
CA LEU A 78 16.86 -0.41 -23.98
C LEU A 78 17.01 0.93 -24.69
N HIS A 79 16.36 1.94 -24.13
CA HIS A 79 16.55 3.35 -24.45
C HIS A 79 17.17 4.07 -23.25
N PHE A 80 18.09 5.00 -23.47
CA PHE A 80 18.81 5.72 -22.39
C PHE A 80 17.88 6.31 -21.33
N ARG A 81 16.71 6.78 -21.74
CA ARG A 81 15.69 7.33 -20.82
C ARG A 81 15.15 6.33 -19.79
N HIS A 82 15.33 5.02 -19.97
CA HIS A 82 15.04 4.01 -18.93
C HIS A 82 15.89 4.18 -17.67
N THR A 83 17.06 4.82 -17.77
CA THR A 83 17.90 5.12 -16.59
C THR A 83 17.16 5.99 -15.57
N ASP A 84 16.25 6.87 -16.02
CA ASP A 84 15.42 7.71 -15.15
C ASP A 84 14.54 6.87 -14.22
N ASN A 85 14.01 5.74 -14.71
CA ASN A 85 13.20 4.83 -13.90
C ASN A 85 14.02 4.24 -12.73
N VAL A 86 15.27 3.85 -13.00
CA VAL A 86 16.19 3.35 -11.96
C VAL A 86 16.50 4.45 -10.94
N ILE A 87 16.76 5.67 -11.41
CA ILE A 87 17.04 6.83 -10.53
C ILE A 87 15.83 7.15 -9.63
N GLN A 88 14.61 7.08 -10.18
CA GLN A 88 13.39 7.27 -9.40
C GLN A 88 13.29 6.25 -8.24
N TRP A 89 13.64 4.98 -8.49
CA TRP A 89 13.68 3.95 -7.44
C TRP A 89 14.77 4.21 -6.39
N LEU A 90 15.99 4.59 -6.79
CA LEU A 90 17.06 4.96 -5.85
C LEU A 90 16.65 6.14 -4.95
N ASN A 91 15.99 7.15 -5.52
CA ASN A 91 15.47 8.30 -4.78
C ASN A 91 14.36 7.89 -3.80
N ALA A 92 13.48 6.98 -4.21
CA ALA A 92 12.45 6.42 -3.33
C ALA A 92 13.07 5.75 -2.10
N MET A 93 14.10 4.91 -2.30
CA MET A 93 14.81 4.26 -1.19
C MET A 93 15.47 5.29 -0.26
N GLY A 94 16.02 6.37 -0.83
CA GLY A 94 16.60 7.47 -0.06
C GLY A 94 15.59 8.17 0.85
N GLU A 95 14.37 8.38 0.36
CA GLU A 95 13.28 9.01 1.12
C GLU A 95 12.84 8.18 2.33
N ILE A 96 12.79 6.85 2.22
CA ILE A 96 12.44 5.97 3.34
C ILE A 96 13.62 5.68 4.27
N GLY A 97 14.82 6.19 3.96
CA GLY A 97 16.01 6.08 4.80
C GLY A 97 16.75 4.74 4.72
N LEU A 98 16.60 3.97 3.64
CA LEU A 98 17.39 2.75 3.47
C LEU A 98 18.90 3.11 3.41
N PRO A 99 19.79 2.43 4.14
CA PRO A 99 21.22 2.76 4.13
C PRO A 99 21.85 2.60 2.74
N LYS A 100 22.68 3.59 2.34
CA LYS A 100 23.30 3.64 1.00
C LYS A 100 24.26 2.47 0.71
N ILE A 101 24.73 1.75 1.73
CA ILE A 101 25.58 0.56 1.56
C ILE A 101 24.92 -0.51 0.69
N PHE A 102 23.58 -0.60 0.71
CA PHE A 102 22.83 -1.57 -0.07
C PHE A 102 22.64 -1.15 -1.54
N TYR A 103 22.87 0.11 -1.88
CA TYR A 103 22.40 0.66 -3.16
C TYR A 103 23.29 0.16 -4.31
N PRO A 104 22.69 -0.27 -5.44
CA PRO A 104 23.42 -0.45 -6.69
C PRO A 104 23.63 0.91 -7.38
N GLU A 105 24.59 0.95 -8.31
CA GLU A 105 24.72 2.05 -9.25
C GLU A 105 23.76 1.87 -10.44
N THR A 106 23.38 2.96 -11.12
CA THR A 106 22.51 2.85 -12.31
C THR A 106 23.11 1.96 -13.39
N THR A 107 24.44 1.96 -13.54
CA THR A 107 25.15 1.11 -14.50
C THR A 107 25.18 -0.36 -14.10
N ASP A 108 25.06 -0.68 -12.81
CA ASP A 108 24.95 -2.07 -12.34
C ASP A 108 23.71 -2.75 -12.93
N ILE A 109 22.63 -1.97 -13.08
CA ILE A 109 21.33 -2.43 -13.58
C ILE A 109 21.20 -2.23 -15.09
N TYR A 110 21.34 -0.98 -15.58
CA TYR A 110 21.05 -0.64 -16.98
C TYR A 110 22.03 -1.33 -17.94
N ASP A 111 23.33 -1.28 -17.67
CA ASP A 111 24.37 -1.94 -18.46
C ASP A 111 24.57 -3.41 -18.05
N ARG A 112 23.79 -3.90 -17.07
CA ARG A 112 23.92 -5.24 -16.49
C ARG A 112 25.34 -5.54 -15.99
N LYS A 113 26.02 -4.56 -15.38
CA LYS A 113 27.38 -4.77 -14.84
C LYS A 113 27.39 -5.58 -13.56
N ASN A 114 26.37 -5.46 -12.71
CA ASN A 114 26.29 -6.13 -11.42
C ASN A 114 24.84 -6.29 -10.96
N MET A 115 24.08 -7.10 -11.71
CA MET A 115 22.70 -7.41 -11.33
C MET A 115 22.58 -8.11 -9.96
N PRO A 116 23.52 -8.97 -9.51
CA PRO A 116 23.48 -9.53 -8.16
C PRO A 116 23.41 -8.46 -7.05
N ARG A 117 24.03 -7.29 -7.24
CA ARG A 117 23.92 -6.16 -6.31
C ARG A 117 22.52 -5.55 -6.29
N CYS A 118 21.84 -5.50 -7.44
CA CYS A 118 20.44 -5.08 -7.51
C CYS A 118 19.55 -6.05 -6.74
N ILE A 119 19.72 -7.36 -6.94
CA ILE A 119 18.95 -8.38 -6.22
C ILE A 119 19.21 -8.32 -4.71
N TYR A 120 20.47 -8.18 -4.31
CA TYR A 120 20.83 -7.95 -2.90
C TYR A 120 20.14 -6.72 -2.30
N CYS A 121 20.09 -5.61 -3.05
CA CYS A 121 19.38 -4.41 -2.63
C CYS A 121 17.87 -4.65 -2.48
N ILE A 122 17.25 -5.44 -3.37
CA ILE A 122 15.82 -5.80 -3.28
C ILE A 122 15.55 -6.60 -2.01
N HIS A 123 16.42 -7.56 -1.65
CA HIS A 123 16.31 -8.32 -0.41
C HIS A 123 16.44 -7.44 0.83
N ALA A 124 17.40 -6.51 0.83
CA ALA A 124 17.56 -5.53 1.92
C ALA A 124 16.35 -4.60 2.04
N LEU A 125 15.86 -4.10 0.92
CA LEU A 125 14.65 -3.28 0.85
C LEU A 125 13.43 -4.05 1.36
N SER A 126 13.27 -5.32 0.98
CA SER A 126 12.16 -6.16 1.43
C SER A 126 12.16 -6.32 2.95
N LEU A 127 13.30 -6.66 3.55
CA LEU A 127 13.42 -6.80 5.00
C LEU A 127 13.15 -5.47 5.72
N TYR A 128 13.66 -4.36 5.16
CA TYR A 128 13.44 -3.03 5.72
C TYR A 128 11.95 -2.62 5.66
N LEU A 129 11.28 -2.82 4.53
CA LEU A 129 9.85 -2.53 4.40
C LEU A 129 8.99 -3.46 5.26
N PHE A 130 9.37 -4.72 5.43
CA PHE A 130 8.71 -5.65 6.35
C PHE A 130 8.83 -5.18 7.80
N LYS A 131 10.04 -4.77 8.22
CA LYS A 131 10.28 -4.16 9.54
C LYS A 131 9.40 -2.93 9.75
N LEU A 132 9.18 -2.10 8.73
CA LEU A 132 8.30 -0.93 8.80
C LEU A 132 6.80 -1.26 8.69
N GLY A 133 6.41 -2.51 8.43
CA GLY A 133 5.01 -2.90 8.22
C GLY A 133 4.41 -2.37 6.91
N LEU A 134 5.26 -2.07 5.93
CA LEU A 134 4.89 -1.51 4.62
C LEU A 134 4.79 -2.57 3.52
N ALA A 135 5.49 -3.70 3.65
CA ALA A 135 5.49 -4.79 2.67
C ALA A 135 5.41 -6.16 3.36
N PRO A 136 4.95 -7.21 2.66
CA PRO A 136 5.05 -8.57 3.14
C PRO A 136 6.50 -9.03 3.29
N GLN A 137 6.73 -10.05 4.11
CA GLN A 137 8.03 -10.70 4.25
C GLN A 137 8.38 -11.46 2.96
N ILE A 138 9.62 -11.31 2.48
CA ILE A 138 10.15 -12.17 1.41
C ILE A 138 10.27 -13.61 1.91
N GLN A 139 9.98 -14.56 1.02
CA GLN A 139 10.07 -15.98 1.33
C GLN A 139 11.54 -16.43 1.28
N ASP A 140 11.84 -17.51 2.01
CA ASP A 140 13.10 -18.24 1.86
C ASP A 140 12.77 -19.57 1.18
N LEU A 141 13.21 -19.69 -0.06
CA LEU A 141 12.87 -20.75 -1.00
C LEU A 141 14.05 -21.70 -1.25
N TYR A 142 15.18 -21.51 -0.56
CA TYR A 142 16.31 -22.40 -0.66
C TYR A 142 15.92 -23.84 -0.28
N GLY A 143 16.14 -24.77 -1.21
CA GLY A 143 15.78 -26.19 -1.02
C GLY A 143 14.28 -26.48 -1.10
N LYS A 144 13.44 -25.51 -1.51
CA LYS A 144 11.99 -25.66 -1.70
C LYS A 144 11.55 -25.53 -3.16
N VAL A 145 12.45 -25.05 -4.02
CA VAL A 145 12.21 -24.84 -5.45
C VAL A 145 13.31 -25.57 -6.22
N ASP A 146 12.90 -26.27 -7.27
CA ASP A 146 13.81 -26.98 -8.16
C ASP A 146 13.99 -26.19 -9.46
N PHE A 147 15.23 -26.18 -9.95
CA PHE A 147 15.59 -25.64 -11.25
C PHE A 147 16.18 -26.76 -12.11
N THR A 148 16.03 -26.64 -13.42
CA THR A 148 16.63 -27.59 -14.35
C THR A 148 18.17 -27.49 -14.33
N GLU A 149 18.86 -28.57 -14.68
CA GLU A 149 20.32 -28.57 -14.77
C GLU A 149 20.83 -27.51 -15.77
N GLU A 150 20.07 -27.26 -16.83
CA GLU A 150 20.39 -26.26 -17.84
C GLU A 150 20.34 -24.84 -17.26
N GLU A 151 19.31 -24.50 -16.48
CA GLU A 151 19.18 -23.20 -15.82
C GLU A 151 20.32 -22.95 -14.83
N ILE A 152 20.65 -23.95 -14.01
CA ILE A 152 21.75 -23.87 -13.04
C ILE A 152 23.08 -23.68 -13.76
N ASN A 153 23.32 -24.42 -14.85
CA ASN A 153 24.56 -24.32 -15.61
C ASN A 153 24.69 -22.97 -16.33
N ASN A 154 23.60 -22.47 -16.92
CA ASN A 154 23.56 -21.15 -17.55
C ASN A 154 23.84 -20.04 -16.53
N MET A 155 23.20 -20.11 -15.35
CA MET A 155 23.43 -19.13 -14.29
C MET A 155 24.87 -19.19 -13.77
N LYS A 156 25.44 -20.39 -13.62
CA LYS A 156 26.85 -20.53 -13.24
C LYS A 156 27.78 -19.83 -14.24
N ILE A 157 27.59 -20.06 -15.54
CA ILE A 157 28.40 -19.44 -16.59
C ILE A 157 28.24 -17.92 -16.56
N GLU A 158 27.02 -17.40 -16.37
CA GLU A 158 26.77 -15.98 -16.20
C GLU A 158 27.53 -15.40 -14.99
N LEU A 159 27.43 -16.02 -13.82
CA LEU A 159 28.15 -15.59 -12.61
C LEU A 159 29.67 -15.57 -12.79
N GLU A 160 30.23 -16.53 -13.55
CA GLU A 160 31.66 -16.57 -13.87
C GLU A 160 32.10 -15.40 -14.77
N LYS A 161 31.25 -14.94 -15.71
CA LYS A 161 31.55 -13.80 -16.59
C LYS A 161 31.69 -12.49 -15.82
N TYR A 162 30.90 -12.32 -14.76
CA TYR A 162 30.93 -11.10 -13.95
C TYR A 162 32.21 -11.01 -13.10
N GLY A 163 32.77 -12.15 -12.65
CA GLY A 163 33.91 -12.18 -11.74
C GLY A 163 33.62 -11.52 -10.38
N ILE A 164 32.34 -11.40 -10.02
CA ILE A 164 31.86 -10.67 -8.83
C ILE A 164 31.74 -11.64 -7.66
N GLN A 165 32.20 -11.22 -6.48
CA GLN A 165 31.91 -11.95 -5.26
C GLN A 165 30.43 -11.78 -4.88
N MET A 166 29.75 -12.92 -4.69
CA MET A 166 28.36 -12.95 -4.29
C MET A 166 28.14 -12.21 -2.96
N PRO A 167 27.16 -11.28 -2.89
CA PRO A 167 26.79 -10.62 -1.65
C PRO A 167 26.34 -11.63 -0.57
N ALA A 168 26.56 -11.29 0.71
CA ALA A 168 26.14 -12.12 1.82
C ALA A 168 24.66 -11.87 2.16
N PHE A 169 23.74 -12.56 1.47
CA PHE A 169 22.28 -12.43 1.67
C PHE A 169 21.86 -12.77 3.10
N SER A 170 22.47 -13.76 3.75
CA SER A 170 22.14 -14.14 5.14
C SER A 170 22.46 -13.07 6.19
N LYS A 171 23.36 -12.11 5.87
CA LYS A 171 23.81 -11.07 6.81
C LYS A 171 23.04 -9.77 6.72
N ILE A 172 22.10 -9.64 5.78
CA ILE A 172 21.34 -8.40 5.53
C ILE A 172 20.67 -7.89 6.81
N GLY A 173 20.01 -8.76 7.58
CA GLY A 173 19.31 -8.36 8.81
C GLY A 173 20.24 -7.82 9.89
N GLY A 174 21.43 -8.41 10.04
CA GLY A 174 22.46 -7.91 10.95
C GLY A 174 22.99 -6.54 10.52
N ILE A 175 23.33 -6.38 9.24
CA ILE A 175 23.85 -5.10 8.71
C ILE A 175 22.79 -3.99 8.86
N LEU A 176 21.52 -4.27 8.57
CA LEU A 176 20.43 -3.31 8.77
C LEU A 176 20.25 -2.92 10.24
N ALA A 177 20.40 -3.84 11.18
CA ALA A 177 20.33 -3.55 12.61
C ALA A 177 21.53 -2.71 13.08
N ASN A 178 22.73 -3.04 12.58
CA ASN A 178 23.98 -2.38 12.94
C ASN A 178 24.02 -0.92 12.50
N GLU A 179 23.61 -0.61 11.26
CA GLU A 179 23.60 0.76 10.74
C GLU A 179 22.55 1.67 11.42
N LEU A 180 21.58 1.09 12.13
CA LEU A 180 20.44 1.82 12.72
C LEU A 180 20.52 1.98 14.24
N SER A 181 21.47 1.35 14.94
CA SER A 181 21.53 1.34 16.41
C SER A 181 22.79 2.01 16.96
N VAL A 182 22.65 2.69 18.10
CA VAL A 182 23.72 3.45 18.76
C VAL A 182 24.50 2.59 19.77
N ASP A 183 23.91 1.49 20.25
CA ASP A 183 24.51 0.52 21.18
C ASP A 183 24.26 -0.92 20.69
N GLU A 184 25.19 -1.41 19.87
CA GLU A 184 25.13 -2.70 19.19
C GLU A 184 25.09 -3.89 20.17
N ALA A 185 25.83 -3.81 21.27
CA ALA A 185 25.93 -4.91 22.24
C ALA A 185 24.64 -5.08 23.05
N ALA A 186 24.05 -3.97 23.49
CA ALA A 186 22.80 -4.00 24.24
C ALA A 186 21.62 -4.48 23.38
N LEU A 187 21.58 -4.06 22.11
CA LEU A 187 20.59 -4.52 21.14
C LEU A 187 20.71 -6.04 20.91
N HIS A 188 21.94 -6.52 20.68
CA HIS A 188 22.18 -7.94 20.43
C HIS A 188 21.78 -8.82 21.60
N ALA A 189 22.15 -8.42 22.83
CA ALA A 189 21.75 -9.13 24.04
C ALA A 189 20.22 -9.17 24.23
N ALA A 190 19.52 -8.08 23.90
CA ALA A 190 18.06 -8.03 23.98
C ALA A 190 17.40 -8.98 22.96
N VAL A 191 17.92 -9.05 21.73
CA VAL A 191 17.43 -9.96 20.69
C VAL A 191 17.65 -11.42 21.07
N ILE A 192 18.80 -11.76 21.65
CA ILE A 192 19.08 -13.11 22.16
C ILE A 192 18.07 -13.48 23.25
N ALA A 193 17.88 -12.60 24.24
CA ALA A 193 16.93 -12.84 25.33
C ALA A 193 15.48 -13.04 24.82
N ILE A 194 15.07 -12.31 23.78
CA ILE A 194 13.76 -12.53 23.13
C ILE A 194 13.71 -13.91 22.48
N ASN A 195 14.75 -14.32 21.75
CA ASN A 195 14.79 -15.64 21.11
C ASN A 195 14.75 -16.78 22.13
N GLU A 196 15.41 -16.64 23.28
CA GLU A 196 15.36 -17.61 24.38
C GLU A 196 13.95 -17.67 25.00
N ALA A 197 13.33 -16.51 25.25
CA ALA A 197 11.97 -16.47 25.78
C ALA A 197 10.95 -17.13 24.83
N ILE A 198 11.10 -16.93 23.51
CA ILE A 198 10.28 -17.59 22.49
C ILE A 198 10.36 -19.11 22.60
N ASP A 199 11.52 -19.69 22.90
CA ASP A 199 11.72 -21.14 23.02
C ASP A 199 11.02 -21.73 24.26
N HIS A 200 10.89 -20.95 25.33
CA HIS A 200 10.14 -21.36 26.51
C HIS A 200 8.63 -21.45 26.27
N ARG A 201 8.13 -20.79 25.19
CA ARG A 201 6.71 -20.78 24.79
C ARG A 201 5.75 -20.29 25.89
N ILE A 202 6.20 -19.34 26.70
CA ILE A 202 5.39 -18.69 27.72
C ILE A 202 5.07 -17.27 27.23
N PRO A 203 3.82 -16.96 26.84
CA PRO A 203 3.45 -15.65 26.29
C PRO A 203 3.84 -14.46 27.17
N ALA A 204 3.70 -14.61 28.49
CA ALA A 204 4.04 -13.55 29.43
C ALA A 204 5.55 -13.24 29.44
N ASP A 205 6.39 -14.27 29.41
CA ASP A 205 7.85 -14.14 29.43
C ASP A 205 8.36 -13.57 28.10
N THR A 206 7.82 -14.06 26.99
CA THR A 206 8.14 -13.51 25.65
C THR A 206 7.74 -12.05 25.55
N PHE A 207 6.55 -11.67 26.02
CA PHE A 207 6.13 -10.27 26.00
C PHE A 207 6.99 -9.40 26.92
N ALA A 208 7.40 -9.91 28.09
CA ALA A 208 8.33 -9.21 28.97
C ALA A 208 9.68 -8.97 28.30
N ALA A 209 10.21 -9.96 27.56
CA ALA A 209 11.44 -9.81 26.78
C ALA A 209 11.28 -8.82 25.62
N LEU A 210 10.14 -8.84 24.91
CA LEU A 210 9.83 -7.89 23.82
C LEU A 210 9.79 -6.44 24.31
N LYS A 211 9.35 -6.20 25.56
CA LYS A 211 9.32 -4.87 26.18
C LYS A 211 10.70 -4.32 26.55
N ASN A 212 11.78 -5.07 26.35
CA ASN A 212 13.13 -4.59 26.62
C ASN A 212 13.42 -3.35 25.75
N PRO A 213 13.71 -2.18 26.36
CA PRO A 213 13.93 -0.94 25.60
C PRO A 213 15.13 -1.03 24.66
N ASN A 214 16.13 -1.87 24.99
CA ASN A 214 17.30 -2.08 24.14
C ASN A 214 16.96 -2.87 22.87
N ALA A 215 15.83 -3.59 22.81
CA ALA A 215 15.37 -4.25 21.59
C ALA A 215 14.83 -3.25 20.55
N MET A 216 14.57 -2.00 20.97
CA MET A 216 14.06 -0.91 20.12
C MET A 216 12.80 -1.31 19.33
N LEU A 217 11.97 -2.17 19.93
CA LEU A 217 10.72 -2.61 19.33
C LEU A 217 9.62 -1.58 19.60
N VAL A 218 8.76 -1.37 18.60
CA VAL A 218 7.66 -0.40 18.64
C VAL A 218 6.32 -1.10 18.34
N ASN A 219 5.23 -0.41 18.70
CA ASN A 219 3.85 -0.87 18.50
C ASN A 219 3.51 -2.19 19.23
N LEU A 220 4.09 -2.45 20.39
CA LEU A 220 3.73 -3.62 21.20
C LEU A 220 2.35 -3.44 21.83
N GLU A 221 1.46 -4.40 21.63
CA GLU A 221 0.13 -4.45 22.23
C GLU A 221 0.02 -5.65 23.18
N GLU A 222 -0.13 -5.39 24.48
CA GLU A 222 -0.22 -6.44 25.51
C GLU A 222 -1.36 -7.46 25.28
N PRO A 223 -2.55 -7.08 24.77
CA PRO A 223 -3.59 -8.05 24.44
C PRO A 223 -3.20 -9.07 23.37
N LEU A 224 -2.15 -8.81 22.57
CA LEU A 224 -1.67 -9.67 21.49
C LEU A 224 -0.49 -10.56 21.90
N ALA A 225 -0.10 -10.56 23.20
CA ALA A 225 1.06 -11.30 23.70
C ALA A 225 1.08 -12.79 23.31
N SER A 226 -0.06 -13.48 23.41
CA SER A 226 -0.17 -14.89 22.99
C SER A 226 0.05 -15.07 21.48
N THR A 227 -0.54 -14.19 20.68
CA THR A 227 -0.41 -14.24 19.22
C THR A 227 1.01 -13.91 18.77
N TYR A 228 1.68 -12.97 19.42
CA TYR A 228 3.10 -12.69 19.17
C TYR A 228 3.95 -13.92 19.47
N GLN A 229 3.74 -14.58 20.61
CA GLN A 229 4.46 -15.80 20.97
C GLN A 229 4.32 -16.88 19.89
N ASP A 230 3.09 -17.15 19.44
CA ASP A 230 2.83 -18.21 18.46
C ASP A 230 3.47 -17.88 17.10
N VAL A 231 3.31 -16.65 16.62
CA VAL A 231 3.84 -16.21 15.32
C VAL A 231 5.37 -16.14 15.32
N LEU A 232 5.97 -15.60 16.38
CA LEU A 232 7.43 -15.54 16.50
C LEU A 232 8.03 -16.94 16.65
N TYR A 233 7.37 -17.84 17.39
CA TYR A 233 7.81 -19.22 17.48
C TYR A 233 7.81 -19.91 16.12
N GLN A 234 6.72 -19.77 15.34
CA GLN A 234 6.63 -20.34 14.00
C GLN A 234 7.71 -19.76 13.08
N ALA A 235 7.87 -18.43 13.06
CA ALA A 235 8.90 -17.77 12.25
C ALA A 235 10.31 -18.29 12.58
N LYS A 236 10.59 -18.53 13.86
CA LYS A 236 11.88 -19.09 14.30
C LYS A 236 12.06 -20.54 13.82
N GLN A 237 11.02 -21.38 13.90
CA GLN A 237 11.07 -22.76 13.39
C GLN A 237 11.28 -22.83 11.88
N ASP A 238 10.61 -21.96 11.12
CA ASP A 238 10.78 -21.86 9.67
C ASP A 238 12.22 -21.48 9.33
N LYS A 239 12.78 -20.50 10.04
CA LYS A 239 14.16 -20.05 9.87
C LYS A 239 15.19 -21.15 10.18
N MET A 240 15.02 -21.86 11.30
CA MET A 240 15.87 -23.02 11.65
C MET A 240 15.80 -24.11 10.57
N THR A 241 14.63 -24.37 10.01
CA THR A 241 14.46 -25.38 8.96
C THR A 241 15.19 -24.97 7.69
N ASN A 242 15.11 -23.69 7.29
CA ASN A 242 15.84 -23.19 6.13
C ASN A 242 17.36 -23.20 6.34
N ALA A 243 17.84 -22.88 7.54
CA ALA A 243 19.25 -22.97 7.90
C ALA A 243 19.77 -24.41 7.77
N LYS A 244 18.99 -25.40 8.23
CA LYS A 244 19.33 -26.83 8.09
C LYS A 244 19.48 -27.24 6.62
N ASN A 245 18.54 -26.85 5.76
CA ASN A 245 18.60 -27.15 4.32
C ASN A 245 19.90 -26.64 3.67
N ARG A 246 20.44 -25.50 4.11
CA ARG A 246 21.71 -24.94 3.61
C ARG A 246 22.93 -25.71 4.11
N THR A 247 22.91 -26.18 5.36
CA THR A 247 24.01 -26.99 5.93
C THR A 247 24.06 -28.43 5.44
N GLU A 248 22.92 -29.03 5.06
CA GLU A 248 22.94 -30.37 4.42
C GLU A 248 23.56 -30.33 3.01
N SER A 249 23.47 -29.18 2.33
CA SER A 249 24.02 -28.95 0.99
C SER A 249 25.47 -28.42 0.99
N SER A 250 25.99 -27.91 2.13
CA SER A 250 27.30 -27.27 2.20
C SER A 250 28.11 -27.67 3.45
N GLU A 251 29.43 -27.89 3.31
CA GLU A 251 30.37 -28.12 4.42
C GLU A 251 30.65 -26.83 5.25
N ARG A 252 29.65 -25.96 5.45
CA ARG A 252 29.79 -24.71 6.22
C ARG A 252 29.57 -24.98 7.71
N GLU A 253 30.37 -24.32 8.55
CA GLU A 253 30.15 -24.29 10.01
C GLU A 253 28.79 -23.63 10.31
N ARG A 254 28.07 -24.16 11.32
CA ARG A 254 26.77 -23.63 11.74
C ARG A 254 26.95 -22.24 12.35
N ASP A 255 26.47 -21.21 11.67
CA ASP A 255 26.38 -19.87 12.24
C ASP A 255 25.12 -19.81 13.13
N VAL A 256 25.32 -19.70 14.45
CA VAL A 256 24.23 -19.63 15.44
C VAL A 256 23.28 -18.46 15.13
N TYR A 257 23.75 -17.42 14.44
CA TYR A 257 22.93 -16.28 14.05
C TYR A 257 21.98 -16.55 12.87
N GLU A 258 22.17 -17.65 12.13
CA GLU A 258 21.23 -18.08 11.08
C GLU A 258 19.98 -18.75 11.66
N GLU A 259 20.03 -19.23 12.90
CA GLU A 259 18.89 -19.89 13.57
C GLU A 259 18.05 -18.94 14.44
N LEU A 260 18.60 -17.78 14.80
CA LEU A 260 17.93 -16.77 15.61
C LEU A 260 17.18 -15.76 14.74
N LEU A 261 16.01 -15.31 15.21
CA LEU A 261 15.34 -14.16 14.61
C LEU A 261 16.14 -12.89 14.91
N THR A 262 16.37 -12.09 13.88
CA THR A 262 16.95 -10.75 13.97
C THR A 262 15.91 -9.75 14.50
N GLN A 263 16.37 -8.59 14.97
CA GLN A 263 15.47 -7.53 15.42
C GLN A 263 14.46 -7.10 14.33
N ALA A 264 14.90 -7.04 13.07
CA ALA A 264 14.05 -6.67 11.95
C ALA A 264 12.94 -7.70 11.70
N GLU A 265 13.27 -8.99 11.78
CA GLU A 265 12.28 -10.08 11.65
C GLU A 265 11.28 -10.07 12.81
N ILE A 266 11.75 -9.84 14.05
CA ILE A 266 10.88 -9.73 15.23
C ILE A 266 9.91 -8.56 15.06
N GLN A 267 10.41 -7.36 14.75
CA GLN A 267 9.58 -6.17 14.54
C GLN A 267 8.58 -6.34 13.40
N GLY A 268 9.01 -6.94 12.28
CA GLY A 268 8.12 -7.21 11.15
C GLY A 268 7.00 -8.18 11.51
N ASN A 269 7.29 -9.23 12.28
CA ASN A 269 6.26 -10.15 12.77
C ASN A 269 5.29 -9.50 13.75
N ILE A 270 5.76 -8.60 14.63
CA ILE A 270 4.88 -7.80 15.50
C ILE A 270 3.93 -6.95 14.65
N ASN A 271 4.47 -6.19 13.68
CA ASN A 271 3.67 -5.34 12.81
C ASN A 271 2.65 -6.14 12.00
N LYS A 272 3.04 -7.33 11.52
CA LYS A 272 2.16 -8.29 10.84
C LYS A 272 0.99 -8.70 11.75
N VAL A 273 1.27 -9.12 12.99
CA VAL A 273 0.25 -9.53 13.96
C VAL A 273 -0.70 -8.36 14.27
N ASN A 274 -0.18 -7.17 14.50
CA ASN A 274 -0.99 -5.98 14.76
C ASN A 274 -1.90 -5.63 13.61
N MET A 275 -1.38 -5.69 12.38
CA MET A 275 -2.16 -5.42 11.18
C MET A 275 -3.32 -6.40 11.05
N PHE A 276 -3.07 -7.71 11.20
CA PHE A 276 -4.12 -8.72 11.16
C PHE A 276 -5.16 -8.55 12.27
N ALA A 277 -4.72 -8.24 13.49
CA ALA A 277 -5.63 -7.96 14.60
C ALA A 277 -6.50 -6.72 14.34
N ALA A 278 -5.91 -5.64 13.81
CA ALA A 278 -6.64 -4.43 13.46
C ALA A 278 -7.68 -4.68 12.35
N LEU A 279 -7.33 -5.44 11.30
CA LEU A 279 -8.27 -5.83 10.24
C LEU A 279 -9.42 -6.70 10.78
N ALA A 280 -9.13 -7.67 11.63
CA ALA A 280 -10.16 -8.50 12.27
C ALA A 280 -11.09 -7.66 13.18
N ASN A 281 -10.55 -6.68 13.88
CA ASN A 281 -11.34 -5.76 14.71
C ASN A 281 -12.20 -4.82 13.87
N ILE A 282 -11.74 -4.37 12.69
CA ILE A 282 -12.56 -3.61 11.74
C ILE A 282 -13.77 -4.45 11.31
N ASP A 283 -13.56 -5.70 10.92
CA ASP A 283 -14.64 -6.60 10.53
C ASP A 283 -15.71 -6.73 11.62
N LEU A 284 -15.27 -6.83 12.88
CA LEU A 284 -16.17 -6.90 14.04
C LEU A 284 -16.90 -5.57 14.27
N ALA A 285 -16.21 -4.43 14.17
CA ALA A 285 -16.82 -3.11 14.34
C ALA A 285 -17.84 -2.78 13.24
N LEU A 286 -17.57 -3.19 12.00
CA LEU A 286 -18.50 -3.05 10.87
C LEU A 286 -19.77 -3.88 11.09
N LYS A 287 -19.64 -5.13 11.58
CA LYS A 287 -20.80 -5.98 11.93
C LYS A 287 -21.64 -5.39 13.07
N GLN A 288 -21.00 -4.72 14.02
CA GLN A 288 -21.68 -4.05 15.13
C GLN A 288 -22.32 -2.70 14.74
N GLY A 289 -21.95 -2.13 13.60
CA GLY A 289 -22.48 -0.84 13.13
C GLY A 289 -22.04 0.36 13.96
N SER A 290 -20.94 0.27 14.72
CA SER A 290 -20.48 1.36 15.59
C SER A 290 -19.42 2.24 14.91
N ALA A 291 -19.83 3.42 14.45
CA ALA A 291 -18.94 4.36 13.76
C ALA A 291 -17.76 4.82 14.63
N LEU A 292 -17.99 5.07 15.92
CA LEU A 292 -16.93 5.51 16.85
C LEU A 292 -15.93 4.39 17.14
N ALA A 293 -16.41 3.14 17.33
CA ALA A 293 -15.52 2.00 17.54
C ALA A 293 -14.68 1.72 16.29
N LEU A 294 -15.31 1.76 15.11
CA LEU A 294 -14.62 1.63 13.83
C LEU A 294 -13.54 2.71 13.67
N PHE A 295 -13.86 3.98 13.93
CA PHE A 295 -12.90 5.07 13.82
C PHE A 295 -11.68 4.88 14.73
N LYS A 296 -11.89 4.46 15.99
CA LYS A 296 -10.78 4.16 16.90
C LYS A 296 -9.84 3.09 16.36
N ILE A 297 -10.39 2.06 15.71
CA ILE A 297 -9.57 0.98 15.12
C ILE A 297 -8.85 1.49 13.86
N LEU A 298 -9.52 2.27 13.00
CA LEU A 298 -8.91 2.88 11.81
C LEU A 298 -7.72 3.78 12.16
N GLN A 299 -7.74 4.42 13.34
CA GLN A 299 -6.61 5.21 13.85
C GLN A 299 -5.40 4.38 14.30
N SER A 300 -5.50 3.04 14.32
CA SER A 300 -4.39 2.19 14.73
C SER A 300 -3.17 2.44 13.84
N PRO A 301 -1.97 2.68 14.42
CA PRO A 301 -0.73 2.81 13.67
C PRO A 301 -0.44 1.60 12.77
N ALA A 302 -0.92 0.42 13.14
CA ALA A 302 -0.74 -0.82 12.38
C ALA A 302 -1.36 -0.78 10.99
N LEU A 303 -2.42 0.02 10.80
CA LEU A 303 -3.08 0.18 9.50
C LEU A 303 -2.44 1.27 8.65
N GLY A 304 -1.67 2.19 9.26
CA GLY A 304 -0.96 3.26 8.54
C GLY A 304 -1.87 4.15 7.68
N LEU A 305 -3.16 4.25 8.01
CA LEU A 305 -4.15 5.02 7.24
C LEU A 305 -3.90 6.51 7.38
N ARG A 306 -4.15 7.24 6.30
CA ARG A 306 -3.94 8.69 6.20
C ARG A 306 -5.26 9.41 5.95
N GLY A 307 -5.32 10.67 6.36
CA GLY A 307 -6.48 11.53 6.09
C GLY A 307 -7.71 11.24 6.95
N LEU A 308 -7.56 10.47 8.04
CA LEU A 308 -8.67 10.22 8.97
C LEU A 308 -9.11 11.50 9.67
N GLN A 309 -10.42 11.75 9.65
CA GLN A 309 -11.08 12.89 10.29
C GLN A 309 -12.21 12.36 11.17
N GLN A 310 -12.19 12.72 12.45
CA GLN A 310 -13.18 12.22 13.41
C GLN A 310 -14.62 12.59 13.02
N GLN A 311 -14.83 13.78 12.45
CA GLN A 311 -16.14 14.23 11.95
C GLN A 311 -16.71 13.37 10.81
N ASN A 312 -15.88 12.57 10.13
CA ASN A 312 -16.29 11.72 9.03
C ASN A 312 -16.53 10.26 9.46
N SER A 313 -16.62 9.98 10.77
CA SER A 313 -16.78 8.61 11.30
C SER A 313 -17.96 7.85 10.69
N ASP A 314 -19.13 8.48 10.57
CA ASP A 314 -20.31 7.87 9.97
C ASP A 314 -20.16 7.65 8.46
N TRP A 315 -19.41 8.53 7.79
CA TRP A 315 -19.07 8.37 6.37
C TRP A 315 -18.16 7.17 6.15
N TYR A 316 -17.16 6.95 7.02
CA TYR A 316 -16.32 5.75 6.96
C TYR A 316 -17.14 4.48 7.16
N LEU A 317 -18.03 4.45 8.16
CA LEU A 317 -18.89 3.30 8.40
C LEU A 317 -19.75 2.98 7.18
N LYS A 318 -20.42 3.98 6.63
CA LYS A 318 -21.29 3.80 5.45
C LYS A 318 -20.50 3.35 4.22
N GLN A 319 -19.37 4.00 3.94
CA GLN A 319 -18.54 3.69 2.77
C GLN A 319 -17.98 2.27 2.86
N LEU A 320 -17.35 1.90 3.98
CA LEU A 320 -16.73 0.58 4.14
C LEU A 320 -17.75 -0.56 4.16
N LEU A 321 -18.96 -0.35 4.69
CA LEU A 321 -20.06 -1.31 4.57
C LEU A 321 -20.47 -1.50 3.10
N SER A 322 -20.53 -0.40 2.34
CA SER A 322 -20.82 -0.46 0.90
C SER A 322 -19.72 -1.20 0.15
N ASP A 323 -18.45 -0.91 0.42
CA ASP A 323 -17.31 -1.56 -0.23
C ASP A 323 -17.31 -3.07 0.02
N ARG A 324 -17.60 -3.51 1.26
CA ARG A 324 -17.77 -4.94 1.58
C ARG A 324 -18.90 -5.59 0.80
N GLN A 325 -20.04 -4.91 0.68
CA GLN A 325 -21.19 -5.46 -0.02
C GLN A 325 -20.87 -5.65 -1.51
N HIS A 326 -20.25 -4.66 -2.16
CA HIS A 326 -19.81 -4.78 -3.55
C HIS A 326 -18.81 -5.93 -3.73
N LYS A 327 -17.88 -6.11 -2.77
CA LYS A 327 -16.89 -7.18 -2.82
C LYS A 327 -17.54 -8.57 -2.71
N ARG A 328 -18.55 -8.70 -1.86
CA ARG A 328 -19.36 -9.92 -1.72
C ARG A 328 -20.15 -10.22 -2.99
N GLU A 329 -20.76 -9.21 -3.61
CA GLU A 329 -21.51 -9.35 -4.87
C GLU A 329 -20.58 -9.71 -6.04
N GLY A 330 -19.32 -9.26 -6.00
CA GLY A 330 -18.27 -9.63 -6.95
C GLY A 330 -17.63 -11.01 -6.74
N GLY A 331 -18.12 -11.81 -5.78
CA GLY A 331 -17.62 -13.17 -5.50
C GLY A 331 -16.25 -13.22 -4.82
N GLN A 332 -15.78 -12.10 -4.26
CA GLN A 332 -14.51 -12.03 -3.55
C GLN A 332 -14.69 -12.21 -2.03
N ALA A 333 -13.57 -12.39 -1.31
CA ALA A 333 -13.58 -12.48 0.15
C ALA A 333 -14.14 -11.19 0.77
N GLU A 334 -15.07 -11.32 1.72
CA GLU A 334 -15.80 -10.17 2.32
C GLU A 334 -14.88 -9.22 3.10
N ALA A 335 -13.74 -9.71 3.60
CA ALA A 335 -12.79 -8.91 4.37
C ALA A 335 -12.06 -7.88 3.48
N LEU A 336 -11.98 -6.65 3.98
CA LEU A 336 -11.27 -5.57 3.31
C LEU A 336 -9.76 -5.66 3.60
N GLN A 337 -8.96 -5.41 2.57
CA GLN A 337 -7.51 -5.28 2.64
C GLN A 337 -7.13 -3.85 3.01
N LYS A 338 -5.88 -3.66 3.46
CA LYS A 338 -5.36 -2.36 3.91
C LYS A 338 -5.49 -1.27 2.84
N GLU A 339 -5.22 -1.62 1.58
CA GLU A 339 -5.27 -0.71 0.43
C GLU A 339 -6.71 -0.28 0.11
N GLU A 340 -7.65 -1.22 0.25
CA GLU A 340 -9.09 -0.97 0.09
C GLU A 340 -9.60 -0.07 1.20
N LEU A 341 -9.13 -0.25 2.44
CA LEU A 341 -9.47 0.64 3.56
C LEU A 341 -9.01 2.09 3.31
N GLN A 342 -7.78 2.30 2.83
CA GLN A 342 -7.31 3.64 2.48
C GLN A 342 -8.18 4.27 1.38
N SER A 343 -8.51 3.51 0.34
CA SER A 343 -9.38 3.96 -0.75
C SER A 343 -10.78 4.33 -0.24
N GLY A 344 -11.35 3.52 0.65
CA GLY A 344 -12.63 3.80 1.29
C GLY A 344 -12.60 5.03 2.19
N VAL A 345 -11.53 5.26 2.95
CA VAL A 345 -11.33 6.49 3.73
C VAL A 345 -11.27 7.73 2.83
N ASP A 346 -10.53 7.66 1.73
CA ASP A 346 -10.41 8.78 0.77
C ASP A 346 -11.74 9.08 0.07
N ALA A 347 -12.49 8.04 -0.33
CA ALA A 347 -13.82 8.16 -0.90
C ALA A 347 -14.82 8.77 0.09
N ALA A 348 -14.82 8.28 1.33
CA ALA A 348 -15.68 8.80 2.40
C ALA A 348 -15.40 10.27 2.72
N ASN A 349 -14.12 10.65 2.79
CA ASN A 349 -13.71 12.05 2.97
C ASN A 349 -14.19 12.95 1.82
N THR A 350 -14.05 12.47 0.59
CA THR A 350 -14.51 13.19 -0.61
C THR A 350 -16.03 13.36 -0.58
N ALA A 351 -16.77 12.30 -0.26
CA ALA A 351 -18.22 12.32 -0.16
C ALA A 351 -18.70 13.28 0.95
N ALA A 352 -18.06 13.25 2.13
CA ALA A 352 -18.34 14.16 3.23
C ALA A 352 -18.12 15.62 2.82
N GLN A 353 -17.00 15.91 2.14
CA GLN A 353 -16.70 17.25 1.65
C GLN A 353 -17.72 17.73 0.61
N GLN A 354 -18.09 16.87 -0.36
CA GLN A 354 -19.12 17.18 -1.35
C GLN A 354 -20.47 17.46 -0.70
N TYR A 355 -20.86 16.65 0.29
CA TYR A 355 -22.09 16.86 1.04
C TYR A 355 -22.10 18.21 1.76
N GLN A 356 -20.99 18.59 2.40
CA GLN A 356 -20.87 19.87 3.08
C GLN A 356 -20.95 21.07 2.12
N ARG A 357 -20.30 20.98 0.95
CA ARG A 357 -20.39 22.02 -0.09
C ARG A 357 -21.82 22.15 -0.61
N ARG A 358 -22.51 21.03 -0.79
CA ARG A 358 -23.92 20.99 -1.19
C ARG A 358 -24.84 21.65 -0.16
N LEU A 359 -24.66 21.38 1.13
CA LEU A 359 -25.41 22.05 2.19
C LEU A 359 -25.18 23.57 2.17
N THR A 360 -23.93 23.99 1.95
CA THR A 360 -23.58 25.41 1.84
C THR A 360 -24.26 26.06 0.64
N ALA A 361 -24.28 25.38 -0.52
CA ALA A 361 -24.95 25.87 -1.72
C ALA A 361 -26.47 25.95 -1.55
N VAL A 362 -27.09 24.94 -0.92
CA VAL A 362 -28.53 24.95 -0.60
C VAL A 362 -28.89 26.09 0.34
N ALA A 363 -28.06 26.38 1.34
CA ALA A 363 -28.24 27.53 2.21
C ALA A 363 -28.14 28.86 1.43
N ALA A 364 -27.19 28.96 0.48
CA ALA A 364 -27.04 30.14 -0.38
C ALA A 364 -28.26 30.35 -1.30
N ILE A 365 -28.78 29.27 -1.89
CA ILE A 365 -30.00 29.29 -2.71
C ILE A 365 -31.19 29.77 -1.88
N ASN A 366 -31.40 29.20 -0.70
CA ASN A 366 -32.50 29.62 0.18
C ASN A 366 -32.39 31.11 0.56
N ALA A 367 -31.19 31.59 0.85
CA ALA A 367 -30.95 33.01 1.13
C ALA A 367 -31.16 33.91 -0.10
N ALA A 368 -30.88 33.43 -1.32
CA ALA A 368 -31.14 34.16 -2.56
C ALA A 368 -32.65 34.26 -2.84
N ILE A 369 -33.38 33.16 -2.66
CA ILE A 369 -34.85 33.12 -2.80
C ILE A 369 -35.50 34.14 -1.85
N GLN A 370 -35.07 34.18 -0.58
CA GLN A 370 -35.58 35.12 0.42
C GLN A 370 -35.32 36.59 0.09
N LYS A 371 -34.22 36.89 -0.61
CA LYS A 371 -33.91 38.26 -1.07
C LYS A 371 -34.81 38.71 -2.22
N GLY A 372 -35.47 37.79 -2.92
CA GLY A 372 -36.43 38.12 -3.98
C GLY A 372 -35.80 38.57 -5.31
N VAL A 373 -34.50 38.35 -5.52
CA VAL A 373 -33.79 38.79 -6.74
C VAL A 373 -33.62 37.62 -7.70
N ALA A 374 -34.37 37.62 -8.79
CA ALA A 374 -34.44 36.51 -9.73
C ALA A 374 -33.07 36.14 -10.33
N GLU A 375 -32.24 37.12 -10.70
CA GLU A 375 -30.91 36.85 -11.26
C GLU A 375 -29.98 36.20 -10.23
N LYS A 376 -30.10 36.57 -8.95
CA LYS A 376 -29.29 35.96 -7.89
C LYS A 376 -29.73 34.52 -7.61
N THR A 377 -31.04 34.28 -7.60
CA THR A 377 -31.59 32.94 -7.39
C THR A 377 -31.18 31.99 -8.49
N VAL A 378 -31.31 32.36 -9.76
CA VAL A 378 -30.88 31.49 -10.86
C VAL A 378 -29.36 31.28 -10.86
N MET A 379 -28.57 32.29 -10.49
CA MET A 379 -27.12 32.16 -10.35
C MET A 379 -26.73 31.13 -9.28
N GLU A 380 -27.36 31.18 -8.10
CA GLU A 380 -27.10 30.21 -7.03
C GLU A 380 -27.63 28.81 -7.38
N LEU A 381 -28.78 28.71 -8.07
CA LEU A 381 -29.30 27.42 -8.57
C LEU A 381 -28.34 26.76 -9.58
N MET A 382 -27.61 27.56 -10.37
CA MET A 382 -26.60 27.08 -11.31
C MET A 382 -25.26 26.72 -10.65
N ASN A 383 -25.10 26.91 -9.34
CA ASN A 383 -23.88 26.55 -8.65
C ASN A 383 -23.66 25.02 -8.72
N PRO A 384 -22.56 24.53 -9.32
CA PRO A 384 -22.34 23.09 -9.50
C PRO A 384 -22.24 22.33 -8.17
N GLU A 385 -21.83 23.00 -7.09
CA GLU A 385 -21.76 22.40 -5.76
C GLU A 385 -23.14 22.07 -5.19
N ALA A 386 -24.22 22.69 -5.70
CA ALA A 386 -25.60 22.36 -5.32
C ALA A 386 -26.05 21.00 -5.88
N GLN A 387 -25.40 20.48 -6.93
CA GLN A 387 -25.75 19.21 -7.59
C GLN A 387 -27.23 19.13 -8.04
N LEU A 388 -27.81 20.27 -8.43
CA LEU A 388 -29.18 20.34 -8.92
C LEU A 388 -29.28 19.94 -10.41
N PRO A 389 -30.49 19.58 -10.90
CA PRO A 389 -30.75 19.36 -12.31
C PRO A 389 -30.43 20.59 -13.17
N GLN A 390 -30.46 20.43 -14.49
CA GLN A 390 -30.16 21.55 -15.40
C GLN A 390 -31.07 22.75 -15.16
N VAL A 391 -30.45 23.91 -14.92
CA VAL A 391 -31.11 25.21 -14.69
C VAL A 391 -30.92 26.09 -15.92
N PHE A 392 -31.96 26.83 -16.28
CA PHE A 392 -31.94 27.69 -17.47
C PHE A 392 -31.99 29.19 -17.11
N PRO A 393 -30.95 29.99 -17.42
CA PRO A 393 -30.89 31.41 -17.04
C PRO A 393 -32.09 32.25 -17.48
N PHE A 394 -32.69 31.95 -18.63
CA PHE A 394 -33.83 32.71 -19.18
C PHE A 394 -35.11 32.57 -18.34
N ALA A 395 -35.19 31.57 -17.46
CA ALA A 395 -36.35 31.29 -16.61
C ALA A 395 -36.18 31.83 -15.18
N ALA A 396 -35.29 32.80 -14.98
CA ALA A 396 -34.95 33.33 -13.66
C ALA A 396 -36.19 33.76 -12.84
N ASP A 397 -37.11 34.50 -13.47
CA ASP A 397 -38.34 34.97 -12.82
C ASP A 397 -39.27 33.82 -12.41
N LEU A 398 -39.38 32.79 -13.26
CA LEU A 398 -40.18 31.59 -12.97
C LEU A 398 -39.62 30.86 -11.75
N TYR A 399 -38.31 30.60 -11.72
CA TYR A 399 -37.68 29.95 -10.57
C TYR A 399 -37.87 30.77 -9.29
N GLN A 400 -37.62 32.08 -9.32
CA GLN A 400 -37.74 32.93 -8.15
C GLN A 400 -39.16 32.94 -7.58
N LYS A 401 -40.17 33.11 -8.44
CA LYS A 401 -41.57 33.19 -8.01
C LYS A 401 -42.06 31.88 -7.42
N GLU A 402 -41.85 30.78 -8.12
CA GLU A 402 -42.38 29.47 -7.71
C GLU A 402 -41.62 28.91 -6.51
N LEU A 403 -40.28 29.04 -6.47
CA LEU A 403 -39.50 28.62 -5.31
C LEU A 403 -39.78 29.47 -4.07
N ALA A 404 -40.03 30.78 -4.20
CA ALA A 404 -40.44 31.60 -3.07
C ALA A 404 -41.81 31.18 -2.52
N THR A 405 -42.74 30.80 -3.41
CA THR A 405 -44.05 30.27 -3.01
C THR A 405 -43.91 28.95 -2.25
N LEU A 406 -43.08 28.03 -2.75
CA LEU A 406 -42.77 26.77 -2.06
C LEU A 406 -42.10 27.02 -0.70
N GLN A 407 -41.13 27.93 -0.66
CA GLN A 407 -40.42 28.26 0.58
C GLN A 407 -41.35 28.85 1.65
N GLN A 408 -42.35 29.65 1.26
CA GLN A 408 -43.37 30.17 2.19
C GLN A 408 -44.32 29.09 2.74
N GLN A 409 -44.51 28.00 1.99
CA GLN A 409 -45.33 26.87 2.41
C GLN A 409 -44.56 25.88 3.29
N SER A 410 -43.22 25.91 3.23
CA SER A 410 -42.36 25.09 4.07
C SER A 410 -42.34 25.58 5.53
N PRO A 411 -42.46 24.70 6.54
CA PRO A 411 -42.47 25.07 7.95
C PRO A 411 -41.23 25.88 8.39
N GLU A 412 -40.07 25.52 7.84
CA GLU A 412 -38.78 26.12 8.18
C GLU A 412 -38.42 27.34 7.33
N HIS A 413 -39.31 27.77 6.42
CA HIS A 413 -39.05 28.84 5.45
C HIS A 413 -37.75 28.60 4.65
N SER A 414 -37.44 27.32 4.43
CA SER A 414 -36.27 26.82 3.73
C SER A 414 -36.65 25.53 3.00
N LEU A 415 -36.08 25.36 1.82
CA LEU A 415 -36.23 24.16 0.98
C LEU A 415 -35.01 23.27 1.15
N THR A 416 -35.26 21.98 1.37
CA THR A 416 -34.22 20.96 1.43
C THR A 416 -33.67 20.66 0.03
N HIS A 417 -32.50 20.02 -0.05
CA HIS A 417 -31.92 19.63 -1.33
C HIS A 417 -32.88 18.77 -2.20
N PRO A 418 -33.54 17.71 -1.67
CA PRO A 418 -34.48 16.94 -2.47
C PRO A 418 -35.65 17.77 -3.03
N GLU A 419 -36.21 18.68 -2.22
CA GLU A 419 -37.29 19.57 -2.66
C GLU A 419 -36.83 20.52 -3.77
N LEU A 420 -35.66 21.15 -3.60
CA LEU A 420 -35.06 22.00 -4.62
C LEU A 420 -34.80 21.22 -5.92
N SER A 421 -34.29 19.99 -5.82
CA SER A 421 -34.00 19.16 -7.00
C SER A 421 -35.28 18.88 -7.80
N VAL A 422 -36.35 18.45 -7.14
CA VAL A 422 -37.64 18.16 -7.79
C VAL A 422 -38.26 19.44 -8.36
N ALA A 423 -38.28 20.52 -7.57
CA ALA A 423 -38.84 21.79 -8.01
C ALA A 423 -38.12 22.34 -9.24
N VAL A 424 -36.77 22.33 -9.23
CA VAL A 424 -35.96 22.79 -10.37
C VAL A 424 -36.23 21.94 -11.61
N GLU A 425 -36.30 20.61 -11.49
CA GLU A 425 -36.60 19.72 -12.62
C GLU A 425 -37.96 20.04 -13.27
N MET A 426 -39.00 20.21 -12.44
CA MET A 426 -40.34 20.55 -12.90
C MET A 426 -40.39 21.94 -13.54
N LEU A 427 -39.80 22.95 -12.89
CA LEU A 427 -39.80 24.33 -13.37
C LEU A 427 -38.97 24.48 -14.65
N SER A 428 -37.85 23.77 -14.76
CA SER A 428 -37.05 23.69 -15.99
C SER A 428 -37.85 23.12 -17.15
N SER A 429 -38.65 22.08 -16.90
CA SER A 429 -39.53 21.49 -17.93
C SER A 429 -40.61 22.49 -18.38
N VAL A 430 -41.24 23.20 -17.44
CA VAL A 430 -42.22 24.25 -17.74
C VAL A 430 -41.58 25.39 -18.54
N ALA A 431 -40.38 25.83 -18.16
CA ALA A 431 -39.65 26.88 -18.85
C ALA A 431 -39.36 26.53 -20.33
N LEU A 432 -38.98 25.28 -20.60
CA LEU A 432 -38.73 24.80 -21.97
C LEU A 432 -40.03 24.75 -22.80
N ILE A 433 -41.14 24.31 -22.20
CA ILE A 433 -42.45 24.28 -22.87
C ILE A 433 -42.91 25.70 -23.21
N ASN A 434 -42.84 26.64 -22.26
CA ASN A 434 -43.24 28.03 -22.49
C ASN A 434 -42.43 28.66 -23.62
N ARG A 435 -41.11 28.43 -23.62
CA ARG A 435 -40.23 28.92 -24.68
C ARG A 435 -40.54 28.29 -26.05
N ALA A 436 -40.90 27.01 -26.08
CA ALA A 436 -41.30 26.32 -27.31
C ALA A 436 -42.63 26.88 -27.85
N LEU A 437 -43.61 27.14 -27.00
CA LEU A 437 -44.88 27.77 -27.36
C LEU A 437 -44.69 29.19 -27.91
N GLU A 438 -43.89 30.02 -27.22
CA GLU A 438 -43.56 31.38 -27.68
C GLU A 438 -42.82 31.38 -29.03
N SER A 439 -42.02 30.35 -29.30
CA SER A 439 -41.35 30.19 -30.61
C SER A 439 -42.26 29.60 -31.70
N GLY A 440 -43.33 28.90 -31.32
CA GLY A 440 -44.32 28.29 -32.21
C GLY A 440 -45.43 29.25 -32.65
N ASP A 441 -45.72 30.29 -31.86
CA ASP A 441 -46.66 31.37 -32.18
C ASP A 441 -46.11 32.40 -33.20
N MET A 442 -44.89 32.21 -33.70
CA MET A 442 -44.22 33.09 -34.68
C MET A 442 -44.28 32.59 -36.13
N ASN A 443 -45.22 31.68 -36.46
CA ASN A 443 -45.46 31.20 -37.84
C ASN A 443 -46.84 31.58 -38.38
#